data_AF-A0A124HR85-F1
#
_entry.id   AF-A0A124HR85-F1
#
_cell.length_a   1.000
_cell.length_b   1.000
_cell.length_c   1.000
_cell.angle_alpha   90.00
_cell.angle_beta   90.00
_cell.angle_gamma   90.00
#
_symmetry.space_group_name_H-M   'P 1'
#
loop_
_entity.id
_entity.type
_entity.pdbx_description
1 polymer ?
#
loop_
_entity_poly.entity_id
_entity_poly.type
_entity_poly.pdbx_seq_one_letter_code
_entity_poly.pdbx_strand_id
1 'polypeptide(L)'
;MFDLVSTTVFAALTEAGMAGHWHDDEQLIVAYPASVSPAEALDREHIVIDWTGTAPDSVEFSADAWEPDGRPDFTQTGTAYATPVPRALDLEAVQCAKAVAEWFADPVVTAGQVLLEALAVHGLTAYTDDVGMSYAIALEDGVAPDRVRDGLHLSVGDRSPSIDRMPSAHTGWTVCVHDHNGEPVGGPVFSTGDGGLVDCAADSAAAARAIADRVRAHRQRPATRPLDPKNPRDRAEIVEHLELELTGGCGFCDLEADMMCAGCGRCNCHRHDDCVRPASQ
;
A
#
# COMPACT_ATOMS: atom_id res chain seq x y z
N MET A 1 -31.48 -8.09 -12.43
CA MET A 1 -30.10 -8.06 -11.88
C MET A 1 -29.98 -6.93 -10.89
N PHE A 2 -30.30 -5.71 -11.33
CA PHE A 2 -30.41 -4.53 -10.47
C PHE A 2 -31.08 -4.81 -9.11
N ASP A 3 -32.37 -5.21 -9.12
CA ASP A 3 -33.13 -5.50 -7.88
C ASP A 3 -32.49 -6.57 -6.99
N LEU A 4 -31.79 -7.54 -7.60
CA LEU A 4 -31.13 -8.62 -6.88
C LEU A 4 -29.88 -8.09 -6.15
N VAL A 5 -29.05 -7.30 -6.84
CA VAL A 5 -27.84 -6.72 -6.26
C VAL A 5 -28.20 -5.78 -5.11
N SER A 6 -29.09 -4.82 -5.35
CA SER A 6 -29.48 -3.84 -4.33
C SER A 6 -30.11 -4.50 -3.11
N THR A 7 -31.02 -5.46 -3.30
CA THR A 7 -31.61 -6.22 -2.17
C THR A 7 -30.56 -6.98 -1.36
N THR A 8 -29.57 -7.59 -2.04
CA THR A 8 -28.51 -8.34 -1.37
C THR A 8 -27.59 -7.42 -0.58
N VAL A 9 -27.21 -6.27 -1.15
CA VAL A 9 -26.38 -5.26 -0.48
C VAL A 9 -27.11 -4.67 0.73
N PHE A 10 -28.39 -4.31 0.62
CA PHE A 10 -29.15 -3.79 1.77
C PHE A 10 -29.28 -4.81 2.91
N ALA A 11 -29.45 -6.09 2.59
CA ALA A 11 -29.47 -7.16 3.60
C ALA A 11 -28.11 -7.26 4.32
N ALA A 12 -27.00 -7.27 3.57
CA ALA A 12 -25.65 -7.30 4.12
C ALA A 12 -25.33 -6.06 4.98
N LEU A 13 -25.69 -4.86 4.52
CA LEU A 13 -25.55 -3.62 5.29
C LEU A 13 -26.32 -3.68 6.61
N THR A 14 -27.58 -4.14 6.57
CA THR A 14 -28.42 -4.27 7.77
C THR A 14 -27.80 -5.24 8.78
N GLU A 15 -27.28 -6.37 8.31
CA GLU A 15 -26.58 -7.35 9.17
C GLU A 15 -25.31 -6.76 9.81
N ALA A 16 -24.59 -5.90 9.08
CA ALA A 16 -23.44 -5.17 9.57
C ALA A 16 -23.78 -3.96 10.47
N GLY A 17 -25.07 -3.71 10.77
CA GLY A 17 -25.51 -2.58 11.60
C GLY A 17 -25.56 -1.24 10.86
N MET A 18 -25.56 -1.27 9.53
CA MET A 18 -25.62 -0.11 8.66
C MET A 18 -27.02 0.08 8.07
N ALA A 19 -27.34 1.32 7.71
CA ALA A 19 -28.48 1.64 6.88
C ALA A 19 -28.00 2.01 5.47
N GLY A 20 -28.93 1.99 4.51
CA GLY A 20 -28.67 2.51 3.19
C GLY A 20 -29.96 2.91 2.49
N HIS A 21 -29.85 3.79 1.50
CA HIS A 21 -30.93 4.07 0.57
C HIS A 21 -30.42 4.10 -0.87
N TRP A 22 -31.33 3.92 -1.81
CA TRP A 22 -31.05 3.94 -3.24
C TRP A 22 -31.13 5.38 -3.78
N HIS A 23 -30.16 5.79 -4.59
CA HIS A 23 -30.14 7.08 -5.27
C HIS A 23 -30.50 6.90 -6.75
N ASP A 24 -31.74 7.23 -7.12
CA ASP A 24 -32.30 6.93 -8.44
C ASP A 24 -31.53 7.55 -9.61
N ASP A 25 -31.07 8.80 -9.44
CA ASP A 25 -30.45 9.56 -10.54
C ASP A 25 -29.05 9.05 -10.89
N GLU A 26 -28.31 8.60 -9.89
CA GLU A 26 -26.90 8.16 -10.03
C GLU A 26 -26.76 6.65 -10.07
N GLN A 27 -27.86 5.93 -9.86
CA GLN A 27 -27.91 4.48 -9.81
C GLN A 27 -26.91 3.84 -8.84
N LEU A 28 -26.85 4.36 -7.62
CA LEU A 28 -25.95 3.90 -6.56
C LEU A 28 -26.64 3.76 -5.21
N ILE A 29 -25.98 3.10 -4.26
CA ILE A 29 -26.45 2.99 -2.87
C ILE A 29 -25.66 3.96 -2.00
N VAL A 30 -26.38 4.79 -1.23
CA VAL A 30 -25.78 5.62 -0.18
C VAL A 30 -25.91 4.85 1.14
N ALA A 31 -24.80 4.48 1.75
CA ALA A 31 -24.71 3.79 3.03
C ALA A 31 -24.23 4.72 4.16
N TYR A 32 -24.78 4.55 5.35
CA TYR A 32 -24.56 5.42 6.52
C TYR A 32 -24.91 4.67 7.82
N PRO A 33 -24.44 5.14 9.00
CA PRO A 33 -24.75 4.50 10.27
C PRO A 33 -26.26 4.37 10.48
N ALA A 34 -26.73 3.23 11.00
CA ALA A 34 -28.17 2.99 11.18
C ALA A 34 -28.88 3.99 12.10
N SER A 35 -28.13 4.76 12.89
CA SER A 35 -28.65 5.86 13.72
C SER A 35 -28.93 7.15 12.94
N VAL A 36 -28.47 7.27 11.69
CA VAL A 36 -28.65 8.46 10.85
C VAL A 36 -29.86 8.26 9.95
N SER A 37 -30.70 9.29 9.81
CA SER A 37 -31.84 9.21 8.90
C SER A 37 -31.42 9.42 7.43
N PRO A 38 -32.18 8.90 6.45
CA PRO A 38 -31.85 9.10 5.03
C PRO A 38 -31.72 10.58 4.63
N ALA A 39 -32.51 11.46 5.24
CA ALA A 39 -32.50 12.90 4.96
C ALA A 39 -31.24 13.61 5.49
N GLU A 40 -30.58 13.05 6.51
CA GLU A 40 -29.36 13.60 7.12
C GLU A 40 -28.09 12.96 6.55
N ALA A 41 -28.20 11.83 5.85
CA ALA A 41 -27.05 11.08 5.35
C ALA A 41 -26.13 11.92 4.46
N LEU A 42 -26.70 12.73 3.59
CA LEU A 42 -25.97 13.60 2.66
C LEU A 42 -25.49 14.91 3.30
N ASP A 43 -25.81 15.17 4.56
CA ASP A 43 -25.31 16.33 5.32
C ASP A 43 -24.07 15.98 6.16
N ARG A 44 -23.56 14.75 6.03
CA ARG A 44 -22.44 14.18 6.80
C ARG A 44 -21.61 13.27 5.91
N GLU A 45 -20.54 12.72 6.48
CA GLU A 45 -19.80 11.63 5.84
C GLU A 45 -20.74 10.45 5.58
N HIS A 46 -20.69 9.94 4.35
CA HIS A 46 -21.45 8.78 3.89
C HIS A 46 -20.59 7.94 2.94
N ILE A 47 -21.01 6.71 2.69
CA ILE A 47 -20.34 5.83 1.74
C ILE A 47 -21.23 5.65 0.52
N VAL A 48 -20.68 5.88 -0.65
CA VAL A 48 -21.30 5.56 -1.94
C VAL A 48 -20.84 4.17 -2.34
N ILE A 49 -21.79 3.25 -2.51
CA ILE A 49 -21.55 1.90 -3.03
C ILE A 49 -22.05 1.84 -4.46
N ASP A 50 -21.12 1.59 -5.37
CA ASP A 50 -21.35 1.33 -6.78
C ASP A 50 -20.92 -0.11 -7.13
N TRP A 51 -21.42 -0.64 -8.23
CA TRP A 51 -21.04 -1.97 -8.70
C TRP A 51 -21.03 -2.08 -10.21
N THR A 52 -20.19 -2.99 -10.68
CA THR A 52 -20.17 -3.46 -12.07
C THR A 52 -20.28 -4.98 -12.13
N GLY A 53 -20.55 -5.50 -13.32
CA GLY A 53 -20.77 -6.92 -13.56
C GLY A 53 -22.16 -7.23 -14.07
N THR A 54 -22.25 -8.26 -14.90
CA THR A 54 -23.49 -8.68 -15.59
C THR A 54 -23.93 -10.09 -15.18
N ALA A 55 -23.30 -10.68 -14.16
CA ALA A 55 -23.57 -12.03 -13.71
C ALA A 55 -23.49 -12.13 -12.17
N PRO A 56 -24.42 -12.82 -11.49
CA PRO A 56 -24.43 -12.90 -10.01
C PRO A 56 -23.22 -13.62 -9.40
N ASP A 57 -22.48 -14.39 -10.19
CA ASP A 57 -21.28 -15.13 -9.82
C ASP A 57 -19.99 -14.31 -9.98
N SER A 58 -20.08 -13.11 -10.56
CA SER A 58 -18.95 -12.23 -10.82
C SER A 58 -19.39 -10.77 -10.76
N VAL A 59 -19.48 -10.23 -9.54
CA VAL A 59 -19.78 -8.83 -9.26
C VAL A 59 -18.53 -8.13 -8.71
N GLU A 60 -18.35 -6.87 -9.09
CA GLU A 60 -17.35 -5.96 -8.55
C GLU A 60 -18.06 -4.80 -7.88
N PHE A 61 -17.67 -4.46 -6.65
CA PHE A 61 -18.14 -3.29 -5.90
C PHE A 61 -17.00 -2.30 -5.71
N SER A 62 -17.35 -1.02 -5.68
CA SER A 62 -16.56 0.05 -5.05
C SER A 62 -17.41 0.69 -3.96
N ALA A 63 -16.77 1.02 -2.84
CA ALA A 63 -17.38 1.73 -1.73
C ALA A 63 -16.46 2.87 -1.30
N ASP A 64 -16.83 4.09 -1.64
CA ASP A 64 -16.03 5.29 -1.46
C ASP A 64 -16.68 6.22 -0.43
N ALA A 65 -15.86 6.83 0.41
CA ALA A 65 -16.29 7.77 1.45
C ALA A 65 -16.36 9.18 0.87
N TRP A 66 -17.44 9.89 1.20
CA TRP A 66 -17.73 11.22 0.70
C TRP A 66 -18.19 12.13 1.83
N GLU A 67 -17.71 13.37 1.81
CA GLU A 67 -18.13 14.43 2.72
C GLU A 67 -18.65 15.66 1.93
N PRO A 68 -19.62 16.41 2.47
CA PRO A 68 -20.06 17.67 1.87
C PRO A 68 -18.95 18.73 1.97
N ASP A 69 -18.52 19.31 0.83
CA ASP A 69 -17.52 20.39 0.78
C ASP A 69 -18.12 21.77 0.43
N GLY A 70 -19.42 21.80 0.12
CA GLY A 70 -20.22 23.01 -0.02
C GLY A 70 -21.43 22.74 -0.90
N ARG A 71 -22.65 22.74 -0.35
CA ARG A 71 -23.87 22.32 -1.09
C ARG A 71 -23.94 22.94 -2.51
N PRO A 72 -24.11 22.16 -3.59
CA PRO A 72 -24.40 20.71 -3.64
C PRO A 72 -23.17 19.81 -3.81
N ASP A 73 -21.96 20.33 -3.62
CA ASP A 73 -20.72 19.64 -3.92
C ASP A 73 -20.32 18.68 -2.78
N PHE A 74 -19.64 17.61 -3.17
CA PHE A 74 -19.08 16.59 -2.30
C PHE A 74 -17.64 16.32 -2.71
N THR A 75 -16.81 15.97 -1.73
CA THR A 75 -15.43 15.52 -1.96
C THR A 75 -15.27 14.10 -1.47
N GLN A 76 -14.53 13.28 -2.24
CA GLN A 76 -14.18 11.93 -1.83
C GLN A 76 -13.07 12.01 -0.77
N THR A 77 -13.29 11.39 0.38
CA THR A 77 -12.35 11.36 1.51
C THR A 77 -11.57 10.06 1.60
N GLY A 78 -12.02 8.99 0.93
CA GLY A 78 -11.27 7.74 0.83
C GLY A 78 -12.04 6.60 0.16
N THR A 79 -11.46 5.40 0.21
CA THR A 79 -12.06 4.17 -0.32
C THR A 79 -12.15 3.14 0.79
N ALA A 80 -13.36 2.88 1.28
CA ALA A 80 -13.60 1.85 2.30
C ALA A 80 -13.43 0.45 1.72
N TYR A 81 -13.89 0.23 0.48
CA TYR A 81 -13.85 -1.08 -0.17
C TYR A 81 -13.68 -0.95 -1.69
N ALA A 82 -12.93 -1.86 -2.28
CA ALA A 82 -12.95 -2.10 -3.71
C ALA A 82 -12.71 -3.59 -3.96
N THR A 83 -13.56 -4.22 -4.76
CA THR A 83 -13.47 -5.64 -5.08
C THR A 83 -12.11 -5.95 -5.66
N PRO A 84 -11.33 -6.83 -5.01
CA PRO A 84 -9.97 -7.05 -5.44
C PRO A 84 -9.90 -8.17 -6.49
N VAL A 85 -10.82 -9.15 -6.41
CA VAL A 85 -11.12 -10.14 -7.46
C VAL A 85 -12.64 -10.36 -7.47
N PRO A 86 -13.30 -10.40 -8.65
CA PRO A 86 -14.73 -10.66 -8.74
C PRO A 86 -15.12 -11.97 -8.07
N ARG A 87 -16.20 -11.94 -7.28
CA ARG A 87 -16.74 -13.09 -6.54
C ARG A 87 -18.26 -13.15 -6.66
N ALA A 88 -18.82 -14.21 -6.09
CA ALA A 88 -20.27 -14.34 -5.96
C ALA A 88 -20.86 -13.18 -5.17
N LEU A 89 -22.00 -12.66 -5.64
CA LEU A 89 -22.67 -11.47 -5.14
C LEU A 89 -22.89 -11.48 -3.62
N ASP A 90 -23.29 -12.62 -3.05
CA ASP A 90 -23.57 -12.76 -1.62
C ASP A 90 -22.30 -12.58 -0.77
N LEU A 91 -21.22 -13.27 -1.14
CA LEU A 91 -19.93 -13.15 -0.46
C LEU A 91 -19.37 -11.74 -0.58
N GLU A 92 -19.45 -11.16 -1.77
CA GLU A 92 -18.88 -9.86 -2.04
C GLU A 92 -19.66 -8.73 -1.35
N ALA A 93 -21.00 -8.80 -1.33
CA ALA A 93 -21.84 -7.86 -0.59
C ALA A 93 -21.55 -7.88 0.92
N VAL A 94 -21.32 -9.06 1.51
CA VAL A 94 -20.95 -9.19 2.94
C VAL A 94 -19.59 -8.54 3.21
N GLN A 95 -18.58 -8.73 2.35
CA GLN A 95 -17.27 -8.10 2.53
C GLN A 95 -17.35 -6.58 2.39
N CYS A 96 -18.07 -6.09 1.37
CA CYS A 96 -18.32 -4.67 1.18
C CYS A 96 -19.00 -4.06 2.42
N ALA A 97 -20.12 -4.64 2.87
CA ALA A 97 -20.86 -4.15 4.05
C ALA A 97 -20.02 -4.15 5.33
N LYS A 98 -19.16 -5.15 5.53
CA LYS A 98 -18.23 -5.21 6.66
C LYS A 98 -17.23 -4.05 6.61
N ALA A 99 -16.61 -3.80 5.46
CA ALA A 99 -15.68 -2.69 5.28
C ALA A 99 -16.38 -1.33 5.48
N VAL A 100 -17.61 -1.17 5.00
CA VAL A 100 -18.43 0.02 5.25
C VAL A 100 -18.69 0.21 6.76
N ALA A 101 -19.00 -0.85 7.50
CA ALA A 101 -19.20 -0.75 8.94
C ALA A 101 -17.89 -0.42 9.69
N GLU A 102 -16.75 -0.99 9.26
CA GLU A 102 -15.42 -0.64 9.80
C GLU A 102 -15.08 0.85 9.58
N TRP A 103 -15.46 1.42 8.43
CA TRP A 103 -15.24 2.84 8.13
C TRP A 103 -15.91 3.77 9.15
N PHE A 104 -17.11 3.42 9.64
CA PHE A 104 -17.82 4.24 10.63
C PHE A 104 -17.52 3.88 12.09
N ALA A 105 -16.56 2.98 12.36
CA ALA A 105 -16.12 2.70 13.72
C ALA A 105 -15.34 3.89 14.30
N ASP A 106 -15.39 4.08 15.63
CA ASP A 106 -14.65 5.14 16.32
C ASP A 106 -13.59 4.52 17.27
N PRO A 107 -12.28 4.79 17.07
CA PRO A 107 -11.70 5.54 15.95
C PRO A 107 -11.70 4.74 14.64
N VAL A 108 -11.71 5.43 13.51
CA VAL A 108 -11.48 4.82 12.19
C VAL A 108 -10.02 4.40 12.12
N VAL A 109 -9.78 3.10 11.96
CA VAL A 109 -8.42 2.54 11.83
C VAL A 109 -8.21 2.03 10.41
N THR A 110 -7.42 2.74 9.61
CA THR A 110 -7.08 2.33 8.23
C THR A 110 -5.96 1.28 8.22
N ALA A 111 -5.84 0.54 7.13
CA ALA A 111 -4.71 -0.35 6.88
C ALA A 111 -3.37 0.41 6.97
N GLY A 112 -3.32 1.64 6.44
CA GLY A 112 -2.16 2.52 6.57
C GLY A 112 -1.79 2.83 8.02
N GLN A 113 -2.78 3.09 8.88
CA GLN A 113 -2.52 3.29 10.32
C GLN A 113 -1.96 2.02 10.99
N VAL A 114 -2.50 0.84 10.65
CA VAL A 114 -1.95 -0.45 11.13
C VAL A 114 -0.48 -0.62 10.70
N LEU A 115 -0.14 -0.23 9.47
CA LEU A 115 1.25 -0.22 8.99
C LEU A 115 2.12 0.79 9.74
N LEU A 116 1.64 2.00 10.02
CA LEU A 116 2.37 3.01 10.78
C LEU A 116 2.69 2.53 12.20
N GLU A 117 1.74 1.86 12.87
CA GLU A 117 1.99 1.25 14.18
C GLU A 117 3.06 0.16 14.10
N ALA A 118 3.00 -0.70 13.07
CA ALA A 118 4.01 -1.73 12.84
C ALA A 118 5.40 -1.14 12.55
N LEU A 119 5.49 -0.04 11.78
CA LEU A 119 6.73 0.70 11.53
C LEU A 119 7.30 1.31 12.81
N ALA A 120 6.44 1.83 13.69
CA ALA A 120 6.85 2.44 14.95
C ALA A 120 7.56 1.44 15.89
N VAL A 121 7.17 0.15 15.86
CA VAL A 121 7.87 -0.94 16.59
C VAL A 121 9.34 -1.04 16.18
N HIS A 122 9.67 -0.67 14.94
CA HIS A 122 11.03 -0.65 14.41
C HIS A 122 11.72 0.73 14.53
N GLY A 123 11.08 1.71 15.18
CA GLY A 123 11.60 3.08 15.30
C GLY A 123 11.62 3.84 13.98
N LEU A 124 10.77 3.45 13.02
CA LEU A 124 10.65 4.10 11.73
C LEU A 124 9.45 5.03 11.71
N THR A 125 9.60 6.13 10.99
CA THR A 125 8.52 7.07 10.67
C THR A 125 8.30 7.07 9.17
N ALA A 126 7.06 7.22 8.76
CA ALA A 126 6.70 7.36 7.35
C ALA A 126 6.12 8.77 7.11
N TYR A 127 6.33 9.27 5.90
CA TYR A 127 5.77 10.53 5.42
C TYR A 127 4.68 10.22 4.40
N THR A 128 3.56 10.93 4.46
CA THR A 128 2.58 10.98 3.35
C THR A 128 2.41 12.43 2.95
N ASP A 129 2.24 12.66 1.66
CA ASP A 129 1.63 13.88 1.17
C ASP A 129 0.10 13.75 1.31
N ASP A 130 -0.61 14.86 1.13
CA ASP A 130 -2.08 14.89 1.19
C ASP A 130 -2.75 14.16 0.01
N VAL A 131 -1.97 13.43 -0.82
CA VAL A 131 -2.47 12.69 -1.99
C VAL A 131 -2.81 11.23 -1.63
N GLY A 132 -2.47 10.73 -0.43
CA GLY A 132 -3.05 9.51 0.16
C GLY A 132 -2.76 8.17 -0.54
N MET A 133 -1.86 8.15 -1.53
CA MET A 133 -1.63 6.94 -2.34
C MET A 133 -0.56 5.99 -1.77
N SER A 134 0.37 6.52 -0.97
CA SER A 134 1.49 5.76 -0.41
C SER A 134 2.20 6.52 0.71
N TYR A 135 2.85 5.79 1.61
CA TYR A 135 3.86 6.38 2.48
C TYR A 135 5.25 6.34 1.84
N ALA A 136 6.06 7.33 2.17
CA ALA A 136 7.48 7.40 1.88
C ALA A 136 8.31 7.24 3.17
N ILE A 137 9.34 6.40 3.15
CA ILE A 137 10.28 6.20 4.26
C ILE A 137 11.69 6.54 3.78
N ALA A 138 12.36 7.48 4.45
CA ALA A 138 13.74 7.82 4.12
C ALA A 138 14.68 6.65 4.45
N LEU A 139 15.59 6.33 3.53
CA LEU A 139 16.68 5.40 3.82
C LEU A 139 17.81 6.06 4.61
N GLU A 140 17.97 7.37 4.45
CA GLU A 140 18.96 8.19 5.16
C GLU A 140 18.41 8.71 6.51
N ASP A 141 19.32 9.02 7.43
CA ASP A 141 18.99 9.62 8.73
C ASP A 141 18.86 11.16 8.63
N GLY A 142 17.99 11.75 9.45
CA GLY A 142 17.88 13.20 9.59
C GLY A 142 17.25 13.94 8.40
N VAL A 143 16.67 13.20 7.44
CA VAL A 143 15.89 13.79 6.34
C VAL A 143 14.60 14.38 6.90
N ALA A 144 14.31 15.64 6.57
CA ALA A 144 13.06 16.27 6.95
C ALA A 144 11.87 15.57 6.26
N PRO A 145 10.71 15.40 6.94
CA PRO A 145 9.58 14.64 6.38
C PRO A 145 9.15 15.09 4.98
N ASP A 146 9.05 16.39 4.75
CA ASP A 146 8.67 17.03 3.47
C ASP A 146 9.73 16.88 2.36
N ARG A 147 10.92 16.37 2.69
CA ARG A 147 12.05 16.18 1.78
C ARG A 147 12.35 14.71 1.52
N VAL A 148 11.59 13.77 2.11
CA VAL A 148 11.86 12.33 1.99
C VAL A 148 11.88 11.89 0.53
N ARG A 149 10.95 12.39 -0.30
CA ARG A 149 10.83 12.03 -1.71
C ARG A 149 11.93 12.64 -2.61
N ASP A 150 12.68 13.62 -2.13
CA ASP A 150 13.78 14.25 -2.89
C ASP A 150 15.07 13.42 -2.87
N GLY A 151 15.12 12.39 -2.03
CA GLY A 151 16.26 11.50 -1.87
C GLY A 151 15.90 10.05 -2.18
N LEU A 152 16.85 9.16 -1.89
CA LEU A 152 16.61 7.72 -1.97
C LEU A 152 15.64 7.30 -0.84
N HIS A 153 14.48 6.77 -1.21
CA HIS A 153 13.42 6.44 -0.26
C HIS A 153 12.75 5.12 -0.61
N LEU A 154 12.00 4.59 0.35
CA LEU A 154 11.05 3.51 0.12
C LEU A 154 9.67 4.12 -0.07
N SER A 155 8.91 3.66 -1.07
CA SER A 155 7.48 3.88 -1.16
C SER A 155 6.75 2.62 -0.71
N VAL A 156 5.64 2.77 0.03
CA VAL A 156 4.78 1.66 0.42
C VAL A 156 3.31 2.04 0.26
N GLY A 157 2.55 1.18 -0.41
CA GLY A 157 1.11 1.31 -0.59
C GLY A 157 0.46 -0.07 -0.71
N ASP A 158 -0.84 -0.13 -0.47
CA ASP A 158 -1.62 -1.33 -0.82
C ASP A 158 -1.62 -1.51 -2.34
N ARG A 159 -1.90 -2.73 -2.82
CA ARG A 159 -1.74 -3.12 -4.23
C ARG A 159 -2.55 -2.30 -5.23
N SER A 160 -3.66 -1.71 -4.78
CA SER A 160 -4.41 -0.69 -5.51
C SER A 160 -4.13 0.64 -4.80
N PRO A 161 -3.09 1.38 -5.24
CA PRO A 161 -2.28 2.31 -4.45
C PRO A 161 -3.12 3.20 -3.53
N SER A 162 -3.29 2.75 -2.29
CA SER A 162 -4.04 3.45 -1.27
C SER A 162 -3.56 2.98 0.08
N ILE A 163 -3.48 3.90 1.04
CA ILE A 163 -3.19 3.62 2.45
C ILE A 163 -4.43 3.77 3.33
N ASP A 164 -5.54 4.28 2.76
CA ASP A 164 -6.75 4.64 3.50
C ASP A 164 -7.82 3.54 3.51
N ARG A 165 -7.53 2.38 2.91
CA ARG A 165 -8.43 1.22 2.94
C ARG A 165 -8.70 0.74 4.35
N MET A 166 -9.88 0.17 4.55
CA MET A 166 -10.19 -0.53 5.80
C MET A 166 -9.37 -1.83 5.92
N PRO A 167 -8.95 -2.24 7.13
CA PRO A 167 -8.19 -3.45 7.35
C PRO A 167 -8.84 -4.71 6.76
N SER A 168 -10.17 -4.83 6.77
CA SER A 168 -10.86 -5.97 6.12
C SER A 168 -10.80 -5.96 4.59
N ALA A 169 -10.48 -4.83 3.98
CA ALA A 169 -10.39 -4.62 2.54
C ALA A 169 -8.93 -4.64 2.02
N HIS A 170 -7.98 -4.95 2.90
CA HIS A 170 -6.55 -4.94 2.59
C HIS A 170 -6.15 -6.08 1.66
N THR A 171 -5.38 -5.76 0.62
CA THR A 171 -5.00 -6.70 -0.46
C THR A 171 -3.51 -7.02 -0.53
N GLY A 172 -2.73 -6.52 0.42
CA GLY A 172 -1.30 -6.75 0.55
C GLY A 172 -0.45 -5.52 0.23
N TRP A 173 0.62 -5.34 1.00
CA TRP A 173 1.57 -4.24 0.79
C TRP A 173 2.52 -4.50 -0.39
N THR A 174 2.85 -3.43 -1.10
CA THR A 174 3.99 -3.40 -2.03
C THR A 174 4.95 -2.31 -1.58
N VAL A 175 6.23 -2.66 -1.45
CA VAL A 175 7.31 -1.77 -1.01
C VAL A 175 8.36 -1.67 -2.11
N CYS A 176 8.56 -0.48 -2.67
CA CYS A 176 9.52 -0.22 -3.74
C CYS A 176 10.60 0.76 -3.26
N VAL A 177 11.83 0.63 -3.78
CA VAL A 177 12.86 1.67 -3.61
C VAL A 177 12.69 2.67 -4.74
N HIS A 178 12.81 3.97 -4.45
CA HIS A 178 12.82 5.04 -5.43
C HIS A 178 14.09 5.86 -5.31
N ASP A 179 14.60 6.34 -6.44
CA ASP A 179 15.72 7.28 -6.51
C ASP A 179 15.30 8.73 -6.23
N HIS A 180 16.24 9.66 -6.36
CA HIS A 180 16.02 11.10 -6.15
C HIS A 180 15.11 11.76 -7.21
N ASN A 181 14.80 11.07 -8.31
CA ASN A 181 13.84 11.51 -9.31
C ASN A 181 12.44 10.92 -9.06
N GLY A 182 12.30 10.09 -8.03
CA GLY A 182 11.08 9.33 -7.77
C GLY A 182 10.91 8.12 -8.68
N GLU A 183 11.94 7.71 -9.42
CA GLU A 183 11.88 6.53 -10.29
C GLU A 183 12.16 5.25 -9.49
N PRO A 184 11.41 4.16 -9.73
CA PRO A 184 11.63 2.90 -9.02
C PRO A 184 13.00 2.29 -9.37
N VAL A 185 13.70 1.78 -8.36
CA VAL A 185 15.02 1.16 -8.49
C VAL A 185 14.90 -0.35 -8.25
N GLY A 186 14.99 -1.12 -9.33
CA GLY A 186 14.91 -2.58 -9.29
C GLY A 186 13.51 -3.11 -8.98
N GLY A 187 13.44 -4.33 -8.44
CA GLY A 187 12.19 -4.96 -8.02
C GLY A 187 11.72 -4.52 -6.63
N PRO A 188 10.47 -4.85 -6.25
CA PRO A 188 9.96 -4.55 -4.92
C PRO A 188 10.78 -5.25 -3.83
N VAL A 189 11.06 -4.54 -2.75
CA VAL A 189 11.73 -5.08 -1.55
C VAL A 189 10.82 -6.05 -0.82
N PHE A 190 9.52 -5.81 -0.89
CA PHE A 190 8.48 -6.62 -0.31
C PHE A 190 7.23 -6.51 -1.18
N SER A 191 6.57 -7.63 -1.44
CA SER A 191 5.27 -7.66 -2.08
C SER A 191 4.51 -8.88 -1.60
N THR A 192 3.27 -8.65 -1.16
CA THR A 192 2.34 -9.69 -0.74
C THR A 192 0.97 -9.46 -1.39
N GLY A 193 0.08 -10.42 -1.18
CA GLY A 193 -1.21 -10.49 -1.87
C GLY A 193 -1.06 -10.97 -3.32
N ASP A 194 -2.07 -11.65 -3.82
CA ASP A 194 -2.22 -12.03 -5.22
C ASP A 194 -3.45 -11.35 -5.87
N GLY A 195 -4.02 -10.35 -5.18
CA GLY A 195 -5.35 -9.80 -5.46
C GLY A 195 -6.40 -10.34 -4.50
N GLY A 196 -6.11 -11.36 -3.69
CA GLY A 196 -6.95 -11.74 -2.56
C GLY A 196 -6.86 -10.79 -1.37
N LEU A 197 -7.83 -10.91 -0.45
CA LEU A 197 -7.75 -10.30 0.88
C LEU A 197 -6.67 -10.99 1.70
N VAL A 198 -5.92 -10.21 2.49
CA VAL A 198 -4.89 -10.73 3.41
C VAL A 198 -5.11 -10.20 4.83
N ASP A 199 -4.53 -10.87 5.83
CA ASP A 199 -4.58 -10.40 7.22
C ASP A 199 -3.73 -9.11 7.34
N CYS A 200 -4.40 -7.96 7.49
CA CYS A 200 -3.76 -6.65 7.52
C CYS A 200 -2.73 -6.50 8.63
N ALA A 201 -2.97 -7.05 9.82
CA ALA A 201 -2.03 -6.92 10.93
C ALA A 201 -0.76 -7.76 10.68
N ALA A 202 -0.93 -9.01 10.25
CA ALA A 202 0.19 -9.89 9.94
C ALA A 202 1.01 -9.37 8.74
N ASP A 203 0.33 -8.86 7.70
CA ASP A 203 0.97 -8.33 6.50
C ASP A 203 1.73 -7.02 6.80
N SER A 204 1.10 -6.10 7.54
CA SER A 204 1.75 -4.86 8.01
C SER A 204 3.00 -5.13 8.84
N ALA A 205 2.95 -6.12 9.75
CA ALA A 205 4.13 -6.52 10.53
C ALA A 205 5.25 -7.12 9.65
N ALA A 206 4.89 -7.87 8.60
CA ALA A 206 5.86 -8.42 7.66
C ALA A 206 6.49 -7.34 6.79
N ALA A 207 5.68 -6.40 6.27
CA ALA A 207 6.15 -5.25 5.50
C ALA A 207 7.07 -4.34 6.33
N ALA A 208 6.66 -3.98 7.55
CA ALA A 208 7.45 -3.15 8.46
C ALA A 208 8.82 -3.77 8.78
N ARG A 209 8.87 -5.09 8.99
CA ARG A 209 10.15 -5.81 9.17
C ARG A 209 11.04 -5.72 7.92
N ALA A 210 10.48 -5.94 6.74
CA ALA A 210 11.24 -5.86 5.48
C ALA A 210 11.78 -4.44 5.23
N ILE A 211 10.98 -3.41 5.52
CA ILE A 211 11.38 -2.00 5.47
C ILE A 211 12.54 -1.75 6.46
N ALA A 212 12.41 -2.19 7.71
CA ALA A 212 13.44 -2.02 8.74
C ALA A 212 14.77 -2.69 8.38
N ASP A 213 14.72 -3.91 7.84
CA ASP A 213 15.91 -4.61 7.37
C ASP A 213 16.56 -3.86 6.21
N ARG A 214 15.78 -3.29 5.29
CA ARG A 214 16.28 -2.51 4.16
C ARG A 214 16.92 -1.19 4.60
N VAL A 215 16.27 -0.45 5.49
CA VAL A 215 16.80 0.80 6.07
C VAL A 215 18.11 0.52 6.80
N ARG A 216 18.14 -0.52 7.66
CA ARG A 216 19.35 -0.91 8.39
C ARG A 216 20.48 -1.30 7.45
N ALA A 217 20.19 -2.13 6.45
CA ALA A 217 21.18 -2.56 5.46
C ALA A 217 21.77 -1.37 4.70
N HIS A 218 20.94 -0.38 4.35
CA HIS A 218 21.41 0.84 3.69
C HIS A 218 22.33 1.66 4.59
N ARG A 219 21.93 1.92 5.84
CA ARG A 219 22.72 2.74 6.79
C ARG A 219 24.01 2.08 7.26
N GLN A 220 24.06 0.75 7.26
CA GLN A 220 25.26 0.00 7.59
C GLN A 220 26.23 -0.12 6.41
N ARG A 221 25.87 0.32 5.20
CA ARG A 221 26.83 0.40 4.10
C ARG A 221 27.97 1.32 4.54
N PRO A 222 29.24 0.89 4.42
CA PRO A 222 30.36 1.79 4.60
C PRO A 222 30.15 2.99 3.68
N ALA A 223 30.28 4.21 4.20
CA ALA A 223 30.28 5.39 3.35
C ALA A 223 31.42 5.22 2.34
N THR A 224 31.09 4.84 1.11
CA THR A 224 32.01 4.97 0.00
C THR A 224 32.37 6.45 -0.09
N ARG A 225 33.62 6.75 -0.42
CA ARG A 225 34.03 8.13 -0.70
C ARG A 225 32.95 8.76 -1.60
N PRO A 226 32.44 9.96 -1.30
CA PRO A 226 31.50 10.64 -2.18
C PRO A 226 32.09 10.71 -3.58
N LEU A 227 31.39 10.13 -4.55
CA LEU A 227 31.76 10.20 -5.95
C LEU A 227 31.31 11.56 -6.48
N ASP A 228 32.25 12.39 -6.94
CA ASP A 228 31.95 13.67 -7.56
C ASP A 228 31.56 13.44 -9.03
N PRO A 229 30.29 13.65 -9.44
CA PRO A 229 29.88 13.40 -10.82
C PRO A 229 30.57 14.31 -11.84
N LYS A 230 31.24 15.39 -11.40
CA LYS A 230 32.06 16.25 -12.25
C LYS A 230 33.49 15.72 -12.42
N ASN A 231 33.93 14.80 -11.56
CA ASN A 231 35.20 14.11 -11.70
C ASN A 231 35.03 12.94 -12.70
N PRO A 232 35.78 12.92 -13.82
CA PRO A 232 35.66 11.87 -14.83
C PRO A 232 35.90 10.45 -14.31
N ARG A 233 36.75 10.30 -13.28
CA ARG A 233 37.04 8.98 -12.68
C ARG A 233 35.85 8.49 -11.87
N ASP A 234 35.29 9.36 -11.05
CA ASP A 234 34.12 9.08 -10.22
C ASP A 234 32.89 8.82 -11.11
N ARG A 235 32.78 9.50 -12.26
CA ARG A 235 31.73 9.24 -13.25
C ARG A 235 31.85 7.85 -13.89
N ALA A 236 33.06 7.36 -14.14
CA ALA A 236 33.26 6.01 -14.66
C ALA A 236 32.86 4.95 -13.61
N GLU A 237 33.27 5.18 -12.36
CA GLU A 237 32.91 4.33 -11.20
C GLU A 237 31.39 4.31 -10.96
N ILE A 238 30.70 5.45 -11.09
CA ILE A 238 29.22 5.52 -11.02
C ILE A 238 28.56 4.68 -12.11
N VAL A 239 29.03 4.76 -13.36
CA VAL A 239 28.44 3.99 -14.47
C VAL A 239 28.68 2.50 -14.28
N GLU A 240 29.89 2.10 -13.88
CA GLU A 240 30.24 0.71 -13.61
C GLU A 240 29.42 0.12 -12.46
N HIS A 241 29.23 0.90 -11.37
CA HIS A 241 28.37 0.48 -10.27
C HIS A 241 26.90 0.33 -10.69
N LEU A 242 26.39 1.24 -11.51
CA LEU A 242 25.02 1.17 -12.06
C LEU A 242 24.84 -0.05 -12.97
N GLU A 243 25.81 -0.34 -13.85
CA GLU A 243 25.77 -1.52 -14.72
C GLU A 243 25.79 -2.83 -13.92
N LEU A 244 26.61 -2.91 -12.87
CA LEU A 244 26.64 -4.04 -11.94
C LEU A 244 25.32 -4.19 -11.18
N GLU A 245 24.73 -3.10 -10.66
CA GLU A 245 23.44 -3.17 -9.98
C GLU A 245 22.29 -3.56 -10.93
N LEU A 246 22.30 -3.07 -12.17
CA LEU A 246 21.29 -3.41 -13.20
C LEU A 246 21.36 -4.88 -13.64
N THR A 247 22.54 -5.49 -13.57
CA THR A 247 22.73 -6.91 -13.91
C THR A 247 22.51 -7.85 -12.73
N GLY A 248 22.22 -7.33 -11.53
CA GLY A 248 21.98 -8.12 -10.31
C GLY A 248 23.24 -8.36 -9.47
N GLY A 249 24.35 -7.72 -9.81
CA GLY A 249 25.58 -7.68 -9.02
C GLY A 249 25.59 -6.57 -7.96
N CYS A 250 26.76 -6.31 -7.39
CA CYS A 250 27.00 -5.28 -6.41
C CYS A 250 28.20 -4.44 -6.82
N GLY A 251 27.93 -3.23 -7.33
CA GLY A 251 28.97 -2.25 -7.65
C GLY A 251 29.88 -1.89 -6.48
N PHE A 252 29.43 -2.08 -5.23
CA PHE A 252 30.20 -1.68 -4.06
C PHE A 252 31.34 -2.64 -3.68
N CYS A 253 31.26 -3.90 -4.09
CA CYS A 253 32.33 -4.87 -3.88
C CYS A 253 32.72 -5.58 -5.17
N ASP A 254 32.38 -4.99 -6.31
CA ASP A 254 32.66 -5.50 -7.66
C ASP A 254 32.26 -6.96 -7.87
N LEU A 255 31.14 -7.39 -7.26
CA LEU A 255 30.61 -8.73 -7.44
C LEU A 255 29.55 -8.73 -8.53
N GLU A 256 29.82 -9.35 -9.67
CA GLU A 256 28.84 -9.72 -10.68
C GLU A 256 27.74 -10.64 -10.11
N ALA A 257 26.60 -10.69 -10.79
CA ALA A 257 25.40 -11.39 -10.32
C ALA A 257 25.60 -12.88 -10.08
N ASP A 258 26.42 -13.55 -10.89
CA ASP A 258 26.76 -14.97 -10.75
C ASP A 258 27.75 -15.25 -9.60
N MET A 259 28.41 -14.21 -9.09
CA MET A 259 29.28 -14.27 -7.92
C MET A 259 28.55 -13.93 -6.60
N MET A 260 27.27 -13.59 -6.67
CA MET A 260 26.42 -13.36 -5.50
C MET A 260 26.12 -14.69 -4.79
N CYS A 261 25.80 -14.63 -3.50
CA CYS A 261 25.48 -15.84 -2.74
C CYS A 261 24.24 -16.54 -3.32
N ALA A 262 24.39 -17.75 -3.87
CA ALA A 262 23.30 -18.52 -4.46
C ALA A 262 22.12 -18.81 -3.50
N GLY A 263 22.38 -18.82 -2.18
CA GLY A 263 21.35 -19.08 -1.17
C GLY A 263 20.49 -17.85 -0.82
N CYS A 264 21.09 -16.67 -0.71
CA CYS A 264 20.39 -15.47 -0.21
C CYS A 264 20.44 -14.26 -1.16
N GLY A 265 21.12 -14.38 -2.30
CA GLY A 265 21.31 -13.29 -3.27
C GLY A 265 22.13 -12.11 -2.75
N ARG A 266 22.84 -12.24 -1.61
CA ARG A 266 23.63 -11.15 -1.00
C ARG A 266 25.11 -11.24 -1.41
N CYS A 267 25.75 -10.07 -1.47
CA CYS A 267 27.19 -9.92 -1.73
C CYS A 267 28.03 -9.92 -0.44
N ASN A 268 29.36 -9.85 -0.60
CA ASN A 268 30.34 -9.76 0.50
C ASN A 268 30.20 -8.51 1.39
N CYS A 269 29.48 -7.47 0.96
CA CYS A 269 29.18 -6.32 1.83
C CYS A 269 28.23 -6.66 2.97
N HIS A 270 27.54 -7.80 2.90
CA HIS A 270 26.63 -8.27 3.93
C HIS A 270 27.21 -9.49 4.65
N ARG A 271 26.88 -9.62 5.93
CA ARG A 271 27.21 -10.82 6.69
C ARG A 271 26.16 -11.89 6.39
N HIS A 272 26.59 -13.05 5.90
CA HIS A 272 25.72 -14.16 5.51
C HIS A 272 26.39 -15.52 5.84
N ASP A 273 26.86 -15.62 7.09
CA ASP A 273 27.68 -16.71 7.61
C ASP A 273 26.99 -18.10 7.50
N ASP A 274 25.66 -18.12 7.40
CA ASP A 274 24.85 -19.34 7.30
C ASP A 274 24.67 -19.85 5.86
N CYS A 275 25.18 -19.15 4.84
CA CYS A 275 25.05 -19.56 3.44
C CYS A 275 26.29 -20.32 2.93
N VAL A 276 26.06 -21.43 2.22
CA VAL A 276 27.13 -22.18 1.54
C VAL A 276 27.54 -21.43 0.26
N ARG A 277 28.80 -20.98 0.19
CA ARG A 277 29.35 -20.31 -0.99
C ARG A 277 29.53 -21.32 -2.15
N PRO A 278 29.32 -20.93 -3.42
CA PRO A 278 29.67 -21.76 -4.56
C PRO A 278 31.16 -22.14 -4.50
N ALA A 279 31.48 -23.42 -4.73
CA ALA A 279 32.81 -24.00 -4.51
C ALA A 279 33.91 -23.49 -5.46
N SER A 280 33.61 -22.53 -6.33
CA SER A 280 34.52 -22.01 -7.38
C SER A 280 35.08 -20.62 -7.09
N GLN A 281 35.18 -20.21 -5.81
CA GLN A 281 35.93 -19.04 -5.37
C GLN A 281 37.14 -19.46 -4.52
#